data_AF-A0A7Y5NRA2-F1
#
_entry.id   AF-A0A7Y5NRA2-F1
#
_cell.length_a   1.000
_cell.length_b   1.000
_cell.length_c   1.000
_cell.angle_alpha   90.00
_cell.angle_beta   90.00
_cell.angle_gamma   90.00
#
_symmetry.space_group_name_H-M   'P 1'
#
loop_
_entity.id
_entity.type
_entity.pdbx_description
1 polymer ?
#
loop_
_entity_poly.entity_id
_entity_poly.type
_entity_poly.pdbx_seq_one_letter_code
_entity_poly.pdbx_strand_id
1 'polypeptide(L)'
;MLEMFRLGGWGMIPTCAFGLMALAAAIRYALSPKERFVPLQLTLGALTLVCGALGLVTGLIKSFSAMGEVSADERWIWMIGTGESLHNLALAFALVALATLASSIGALRIARAPE
;
A
#
# COMPACT_ATOMS: atom_id res chain seq x y z
N MET A 1 -2.35 -11.82 -9.16
CA MET A 1 -3.15 -11.05 -8.17
C MET A 1 -3.53 -11.90 -6.97
N LEU A 2 -4.35 -12.96 -7.12
CA LEU A 2 -4.67 -13.88 -6.00
C LEU A 2 -3.42 -14.51 -5.36
N GLU A 3 -2.43 -14.90 -6.17
CA GLU A 3 -1.12 -15.37 -5.69
C GLU A 3 -0.45 -14.36 -4.75
N MET A 4 -0.41 -13.08 -5.12
CA MET A 4 0.21 -12.01 -4.33
C MET A 4 -0.53 -11.77 -3.00
N PHE A 5 -1.86 -11.90 -3.00
CA PHE A 5 -2.65 -11.81 -1.76
C PHE A 5 -2.42 -12.99 -0.83
N ARG A 6 -2.25 -14.19 -1.40
CA ARG A 6 -1.91 -15.39 -0.64
C ARG A 6 -0.51 -15.27 -0.02
N LEU A 7 0.47 -14.81 -0.80
CA LEU A 7 1.86 -14.66 -0.37
C LEU A 7 2.05 -13.49 0.60
N GLY A 8 1.48 -12.32 0.32
CA GLY A 8 1.59 -11.14 1.19
C GLY A 8 0.91 -11.29 2.55
N GLY A 9 0.08 -12.32 2.73
CA GLY A 9 -0.54 -12.64 4.01
C GLY A 9 -1.54 -11.58 4.47
N TRP A 10 -1.76 -11.51 5.78
CA TRP A 10 -2.84 -10.70 6.35
C TRP A 10 -2.69 -9.19 6.12
N GLY A 11 -1.45 -8.67 6.03
CA GLY A 11 -1.18 -7.25 5.79
C GLY A 11 -1.72 -6.71 4.45
N MET A 12 -2.00 -7.60 3.49
CA MET A 12 -2.56 -7.24 2.18
C MET A 12 -3.99 -6.70 2.30
N ILE A 13 -4.78 -7.21 3.25
CA ILE A 13 -6.19 -6.84 3.43
C ILE A 13 -6.34 -5.37 3.85
N PRO A 14 -5.75 -4.90 4.96
CA PRO A 14 -5.87 -3.50 5.35
C PRO A 14 -5.21 -2.57 4.32
N THR A 15 -4.08 -2.97 3.72
CA THR A 15 -3.41 -2.21 2.66
C THR A 15 -4.33 -2.00 1.45
N CYS A 16 -4.98 -3.06 0.99
CA CYS A 16 -5.94 -2.98 -0.11
C CYS A 16 -7.14 -2.10 0.25
N ALA A 17 -7.73 -2.30 1.43
CA ALA A 17 -8.91 -1.54 1.87
C ALA A 17 -8.63 -0.03 1.91
N PHE A 18 -7.57 0.39 2.60
CA PHE A 18 -7.22 1.81 2.69
C PHE A 18 -6.73 2.37 1.36
N GLY A 19 -6.01 1.59 0.55
CA GLY A 19 -5.53 2.04 -0.75
C GLY A 19 -6.65 2.23 -1.76
N LEU A 20 -7.68 1.38 -1.76
CA LEU A 20 -8.88 1.58 -2.57
C LEU A 20 -9.68 2.81 -2.13
N MET A 21 -9.78 3.05 -0.82
CA MET A 21 -10.42 4.28 -0.31
C MET A 21 -9.62 5.53 -0.69
N ALA A 22 -8.28 5.48 -0.60
CA ALA A 22 -7.40 6.57 -1.04
C ALA A 22 -7.58 6.87 -2.54
N LEU A 23 -7.63 5.82 -3.36
CA LEU A 23 -7.88 5.92 -4.79
C LEU A 23 -9.27 6.49 -5.10
N ALA A 24 -10.32 6.03 -4.39
CA ALA A 24 -11.67 6.56 -4.55
C ALA A 24 -11.74 8.05 -4.19
N ALA A 25 -11.09 8.47 -3.10
CA ALA A 25 -10.98 9.87 -2.71
C ALA A 25 -10.24 10.71 -3.78
N ALA A 26 -9.15 10.17 -4.33
CA ALA A 26 -8.38 10.82 -5.39
C ALA A 26 -9.18 10.97 -6.70
N ILE A 27 -9.92 9.94 -7.11
CA ILE A 27 -10.83 10.00 -8.26
C ILE A 27 -11.93 11.04 -8.00
N ARG A 28 -12.51 11.06 -6.80
CA ARG A 28 -13.55 12.04 -6.44
C ARG A 28 -13.03 13.47 -6.48
N TYR A 29 -11.79 13.69 -6.04
CA TYR A 29 -11.09 14.96 -6.13
C TYR A 29 -10.80 15.36 -7.59
N ALA A 30 -10.38 14.41 -8.43
CA ALA A 30 -10.18 14.64 -9.86
C ALA A 30 -11.47 15.09 -10.56
N LEU A 31 -12.60 14.46 -10.23
CA LEU A 31 -13.90 14.74 -10.85
C LEU A 31 -14.51 16.06 -10.38
N SER A 32 -14.47 16.38 -9.10
CA SER A 32 -14.88 17.71 -8.59
C SER A 32 -13.85 18.20 -7.58
N PRO A 33 -12.88 19.03 -8.01
CA PRO A 33 -11.82 19.50 -7.16
C PRO A 33 -12.39 20.38 -6.05
N LYS A 34 -12.43 19.84 -4.82
CA LYS A 34 -12.75 20.59 -3.61
C LYS A 34 -11.61 20.38 -2.64
N GLU A 35 -11.06 21.47 -2.11
CA GLU A 35 -9.88 21.44 -1.23
C GLU A 35 -10.06 20.55 0.01
N ARG A 36 -11.30 20.42 0.50
CA ARG A 36 -11.66 19.54 1.61
C ARG A 36 -11.31 18.05 1.41
N PHE A 37 -11.11 17.59 0.18
CA PHE A 37 -10.73 16.21 -0.08
C PHE A 37 -9.22 15.95 -0.02
N VAL A 38 -8.39 17.00 -0.03
CA VAL A 38 -6.93 16.88 0.00
C VAL A 38 -6.44 16.25 1.32
N PRO A 39 -6.86 16.71 2.51
CA PRO A 39 -6.43 16.09 3.76
C PRO A 39 -6.85 14.62 3.85
N LEU A 40 -8.07 14.28 3.42
CA LEU A 40 -8.59 12.92 3.42
C LEU A 40 -7.75 11.99 2.52
N GLN A 41 -7.37 12.46 1.34
CA GLN A 41 -6.52 11.68 0.46
C GLN A 41 -5.13 11.44 1.06
N LEU A 42 -4.52 12.48 1.63
CA LEU A 42 -3.20 12.37 2.24
C LEU A 42 -3.20 11.40 3.41
N THR A 43 -4.20 11.47 4.29
CA THR A 43 -4.28 10.54 5.44
C THR A 43 -4.56 9.10 5.00
N LEU A 44 -5.45 8.88 4.02
CA LEU A 44 -5.70 7.54 3.49
C LEU A 44 -4.49 6.97 2.75
N GLY A 45 -3.76 7.80 1.98
CA GLY A 45 -2.51 7.41 1.34
C GLY A 45 -1.43 7.04 2.35
N ALA A 46 -1.24 7.86 3.39
CA ALA A 46 -0.32 7.56 4.48
C ALA A 46 -0.70 6.26 5.22
N LEU A 47 -1.99 6.08 5.54
CA LEU A 47 -2.49 4.87 6.18
C LEU A 47 -2.25 3.62 5.33
N THR A 48 -2.43 3.74 4.01
CA THR A 48 -2.12 2.66 3.05
C THR A 48 -0.65 2.25 3.12
N LEU A 49 0.27 3.23 3.14
CA LEU A 49 1.71 2.97 3.28
C LEU A 49 2.06 2.36 4.63
N VAL A 50 1.46 2.86 5.72
CA VAL A 50 1.67 2.32 7.08
C VAL A 50 1.21 0.87 7.15
N CYS A 51 0.05 0.52 6.60
CA CYS A 51 -0.42 -0.86 6.55
C CYS A 51 0.49 -1.76 5.71
N GLY A 52 0.95 -1.30 4.54
CA GLY A 52 1.89 -2.04 3.70
C GLY A 52 3.23 -2.28 4.39
N ALA A 53 3.77 -1.26 5.06
CA ALA A 53 5.00 -1.35 5.84
C ALA A 53 4.83 -2.26 7.07
N LEU A 54 3.69 -2.20 7.75
CA LEU A 54 3.39 -3.10 8.87
C LEU A 54 3.32 -4.56 8.42
N GLY A 55 2.71 -4.84 7.25
CA GLY A 55 2.72 -6.16 6.64
C GLY A 55 4.13 -6.68 6.36
N LEU A 56 5.00 -5.81 5.82
CA LEU A 56 6.42 -6.12 5.63
C LEU A 56 7.13 -6.44 6.96
N VAL A 57 7.01 -5.56 7.95
CA VAL A 57 7.69 -5.70 9.25
C VAL A 57 7.24 -6.96 9.97
N THR A 58 5.93 -7.23 10.02
CA THR A 58 5.40 -8.43 10.68
C THR A 58 5.84 -9.72 10.00
N GLY A 59 5.90 -9.74 8.67
CA GLY A 59 6.40 -10.88 7.91
C GLY A 59 7.91 -11.12 8.07
N LEU A 60 8.71 -10.05 8.17
CA LEU A 60 10.14 -10.14 8.52
C LEU A 60 10.35 -10.67 9.93
N ILE A 61 9.62 -10.13 10.93
CA ILE A 61 9.68 -10.63 12.32
C ILE A 61 9.37 -12.12 12.35
N LYS A 62 8.31 -12.57 11.67
CA LYS A 62 7.95 -13.99 11.63
C LYS A 62 9.05 -14.84 10.97
N SER A 63 9.60 -14.37 9.85
CA SER A 63 10.64 -15.07 9.10
C SER A 63 11.93 -15.22 9.92
N PHE A 64 12.35 -14.16 10.62
CA PHE A 64 13.58 -14.18 11.41
C PHE A 64 13.42 -14.92 12.73
N SER A 65 12.27 -14.82 13.41
CA SER A 65 12.00 -15.56 14.64
C SER A 65 11.98 -17.07 14.42
N ALA A 66 11.56 -17.53 13.24
CA ALA A 66 11.51 -18.96 12.90
C ALA A 66 12.88 -19.56 12.50
N MET A 67 13.94 -18.75 12.30
CA MET A 67 15.23 -19.26 11.81
C MET A 67 15.90 -20.28 12.74
N GLY A 68 15.62 -20.22 14.05
CA GLY A 68 16.12 -21.19 15.03
C GLY A 68 15.43 -22.55 14.96
N GLU A 69 14.28 -22.62 14.30
CA GLU A 69 13.41 -23.81 14.24
C GLU A 69 13.63 -24.64 12.97
N VAL A 70 14.32 -24.09 11.97
CA VAL A 70 14.64 -24.76 10.71
C VAL A 70 16.01 -25.43 10.72
N SER A 71 16.10 -26.55 10.00
CA SER A 71 17.35 -27.26 9.75
C SER A 71 18.38 -26.36 9.05
N ALA A 72 19.67 -26.68 9.17
CA ALA A 72 20.74 -25.81 8.65
C ALA A 72 20.68 -25.63 7.12
N ASP A 73 20.24 -26.66 6.40
CA ASP A 73 20.02 -26.70 4.96
C ASP A 73 18.78 -25.91 4.50
N GLU A 74 17.83 -25.64 5.39
CA GLU A 74 16.60 -24.89 5.10
C GLU A 74 16.65 -23.43 5.56
N ARG A 75 17.79 -22.97 6.11
CA ARG A 75 17.93 -21.58 6.61
C ARG A 75 17.76 -20.50 5.54
N TRP A 76 17.71 -20.83 4.26
CA TRP A 76 17.41 -19.86 3.20
C TRP A 76 15.91 -19.47 3.15
N ILE A 77 15.02 -20.18 3.86
CA ILE A 77 13.56 -19.94 3.85
C ILE A 77 13.18 -18.51 4.28
N TRP A 78 13.95 -17.85 5.15
CA TRP A 78 13.67 -16.45 5.52
C TRP A 78 13.74 -15.50 4.31
N MET A 79 14.52 -15.84 3.27
CA MET A 79 14.60 -15.06 2.04
C MET A 79 13.28 -15.15 1.25
N ILE A 80 12.63 -16.33 1.26
CA ILE A 80 11.29 -16.49 0.69
C ILE A 80 10.30 -15.63 1.47
N GLY A 81 10.29 -15.75 2.81
CA GLY A 81 9.39 -14.98 3.66
C GLY A 81 9.57 -13.47 3.49
N THR A 82 10.80 -13.00 3.26
CA THR A 82 11.09 -11.62 2.89
C THR A 82 10.43 -11.23 1.55
N GLY A 83 10.60 -12.06 0.52
CA GLY A 83 9.98 -11.86 -0.79
C GLY A 83 8.45 -11.82 -0.73
N GLU A 84 7.84 -12.72 0.05
CA GLU A 84 6.40 -12.75 0.32
C GLU A 84 5.95 -11.44 0.99
N SER A 85 6.66 -11.02 2.04
CA SER A 85 6.32 -9.83 2.83
C SER A 85 6.41 -8.53 2.03
N LEU A 86 7.31 -8.44 1.05
CA LEU A 86 7.46 -7.29 0.15
C LEU A 86 6.22 -7.02 -0.72
N HIS A 87 5.37 -8.02 -0.94
CA HIS A 87 4.13 -7.84 -1.69
C HIS A 87 3.18 -6.85 -1.02
N ASN A 88 3.18 -6.77 0.32
CA ASN A 88 2.40 -5.78 1.07
C ASN A 88 2.79 -4.35 0.69
N LEU A 89 4.10 -4.08 0.65
CA LEU A 89 4.62 -2.76 0.32
C LEU A 89 4.44 -2.44 -1.17
N ALA A 90 4.61 -3.44 -2.04
CA ALA A 90 4.36 -3.27 -3.47
C ALA A 90 2.90 -2.89 -3.76
N LEU A 91 1.92 -3.53 -3.08
CA LEU A 91 0.52 -3.17 -3.21
C LEU A 91 0.25 -1.74 -2.73
N ALA A 92 0.82 -1.36 -1.58
CA ALA A 92 0.67 -0.01 -1.04
C ALA A 92 1.18 1.04 -2.02
N PHE A 93 2.37 0.84 -2.58
CA PHE A 93 2.93 1.74 -3.59
C PHE A 93 2.10 1.80 -4.85
N ALA A 94 1.61 0.66 -5.36
CA ALA A 94 0.76 0.64 -6.55
C ALA A 94 -0.51 1.47 -6.35
N LEU A 95 -1.21 1.29 -5.24
CA LEU A 95 -2.45 2.03 -4.94
C LEU A 95 -2.19 3.53 -4.72
N VAL A 96 -1.13 3.88 -3.99
CA VAL A 96 -0.75 5.29 -3.75
C VAL A 96 -0.28 5.97 -5.04
N ALA A 97 0.43 5.26 -5.93
CA ALA A 97 0.83 5.79 -7.23
C ALA A 97 -0.40 6.11 -8.09
N LEU A 98 -1.37 5.19 -8.18
CA LEU A 98 -2.62 5.42 -8.90
C LEU A 98 -3.44 6.56 -8.29
N ALA A 99 -3.54 6.64 -6.97
CA ALA A 99 -4.22 7.74 -6.29
C ALA A 99 -3.52 9.09 -6.54
N THR A 100 -2.18 9.11 -6.52
CA THR A 100 -1.40 10.32 -6.83
C THR A 100 -1.63 10.78 -8.27
N LEU A 101 -1.61 9.86 -9.24
CA LEU A 101 -1.91 10.17 -10.65
C LEU A 101 -3.31 10.77 -10.81
N ALA A 102 -4.33 10.18 -10.19
CA ALA A 102 -5.68 10.72 -10.22
C ALA A 102 -5.73 12.14 -9.65
N SER A 103 -5.02 12.40 -8.55
CA SER A 103 -5.01 13.73 -7.94
C SER A 103 -4.20 14.77 -8.68
N SER A 104 -3.18 14.38 -9.45
CA SER A 104 -2.53 15.30 -10.39
C SER A 104 -3.52 15.88 -11.40
N ILE A 105 -4.53 15.10 -11.83
CA ILE A 105 -5.60 15.59 -12.71
C ILE A 105 -6.47 16.62 -11.97
N GLY A 106 -6.84 16.36 -10.72
CA GLY A 106 -7.60 17.30 -9.89
C GLY A 106 -6.87 18.61 -9.65
N ALA A 107 -5.57 18.53 -9.31
CA ALA A 107 -4.71 19.69 -9.12
C ALA A 107 -4.57 20.51 -10.40
N LEU A 108 -4.38 19.85 -11.56
CA LEU A 108 -4.32 20.53 -12.86
C LEU A 108 -5.61 21.28 -13.19
N ARG A 109 -6.77 20.73 -12.81
CA ARG A 109 -8.07 21.39 -13.03
C ARG A 109 -8.23 22.64 -12.16
N ILE A 110 -7.81 22.59 -10.89
CA ILE A 110 -7.80 23.79 -10.02
C ILE A 110 -6.86 24.84 -10.59
N ALA A 111 -5.64 24.45 -10.97
CA ALA A 111 -4.63 25.38 -11.51
C ALA A 111 -5.05 26.07 -12.83
N ARG A 112 -6.04 25.52 -13.55
CA ARG A 112 -6.59 26.09 -14.79
C ARG A 112 -7.91 26.84 -14.60
N ALA A 113 -8.49 26.83 -13.39
CA ALA A 113 -9.73 27.55 -13.14
C ALA A 113 -9.46 29.06 -13.13
N PRO A 114 -10.23 29.88 -13.88
CA PRO A 114 -10.12 31.33 -13.80
C PRO A 114 -10.52 31.83 -12.40
N GLU A 115 -9.81 32.84 -11.90
CA GLU A 115 -10.07 33.49 -10.59
C GLU A 115 -11.48 34.09 -10.49
#